data_AF-A0A965JEB6-F1
#
_entry.id   AF-A0A965JEB6-F1
#
_cell.length_a   1.000
_cell.length_b   1.000
_cell.length_c   1.000
_cell.angle_alpha   90.00
_cell.angle_beta   90.00
_cell.angle_gamma   90.00
#
_symmetry.space_group_name_H-M   'P 1'
#
loop_
_entity.id
_entity.type
_entity.pdbx_description
1 polymer ?
#
loop_
_entity_poly.entity_id
_entity_poly.type
_entity_poly.pdbx_seq_one_letter_code
_entity_poly.pdbx_strand_id
1 'polypeptide(L)'
;MISLVLQRYAWQYGMEAGDMAEIALALRDNASRNPRAVMHDRLLTLETYFASRMIAEPLRLYDCCMESDGACAVLVTSAERARDLACRPVQVLAATGYGEADWGVGPMGSHNMPLGRYTTGGQSELARELYALAGLSPADVDVAQFYDHFTGMVLLALEDFGFCKIGEAPDFVRAGNIRWGGKLPINTAGGCLSEAYVHGLNNLVEGVRQLRGESTSQVPNARVCLVTGGSAISPSSAALLGSGA
;
A
#
# COMPACT_ATOMS: atom_id res chain seq x y z
N MET A 1 -6.31 -16.63 7.00
CA MET A 1 -5.08 -16.09 7.59
C MET A 1 -5.24 -14.61 7.92
N ILE A 2 -5.44 -13.74 6.93
CA ILE A 2 -5.56 -12.28 7.14
C ILE A 2 -6.70 -11.87 8.07
N SER A 3 -7.88 -12.48 7.95
CA SER A 3 -9.04 -12.15 8.80
C SER A 3 -8.77 -12.26 10.29
N LEU A 4 -8.04 -13.30 10.74
CA LEU A 4 -7.74 -13.52 12.16
C LEU A 4 -6.80 -12.45 12.73
N VAL A 5 -5.84 -11.98 11.94
CA VAL A 5 -4.96 -10.86 12.33
C VAL A 5 -5.80 -9.59 12.55
N LEU A 6 -6.72 -9.31 11.63
CA LEU A 6 -7.59 -8.13 11.71
C LEU A 6 -8.62 -8.22 12.83
N GLN A 7 -9.18 -9.40 13.12
CA GLN A 7 -10.03 -9.60 14.30
C GLN A 7 -9.28 -9.33 15.60
N ARG A 8 -8.02 -9.80 15.69
CA ARG A 8 -7.18 -9.52 16.86
C ARG A 8 -6.82 -8.03 16.95
N TYR A 9 -6.49 -7.41 15.83
CA TYR A 9 -6.22 -5.97 15.76
C TYR A 9 -7.45 -5.15 16.20
N ALA A 10 -8.65 -5.50 15.71
CA ALA A 10 -9.91 -4.89 16.14
C ALA A 10 -10.16 -5.06 17.64
N TRP A 11 -9.99 -6.27 18.17
CA TRP A 11 -10.14 -6.53 19.61
C TRP A 11 -9.17 -5.71 20.46
N GLN A 12 -7.94 -5.50 19.97
CA GLN A 12 -6.87 -4.85 20.72
C GLN A 12 -6.91 -3.31 20.63
N TYR A 13 -7.28 -2.77 19.47
CA TYR A 13 -7.16 -1.34 19.15
C TYR A 13 -8.50 -0.68 18.79
N GLY A 14 -9.61 -1.41 18.78
CA GLY A 14 -10.93 -0.85 18.52
C GLY A 14 -11.17 -0.48 17.05
N MET A 15 -10.50 -1.14 16.11
CA MET A 15 -10.78 -1.00 14.68
C MET A 15 -12.22 -1.42 14.36
N GLU A 16 -12.91 -0.62 13.58
CA GLU A 16 -14.26 -0.87 13.07
C GLU A 16 -14.22 -1.10 11.55
N ALA A 17 -15.27 -1.73 11.01
CA ALA A 17 -15.37 -1.95 9.56
C ALA A 17 -15.41 -0.64 8.75
N GLY A 18 -15.84 0.47 9.36
CA GLY A 18 -15.76 1.80 8.74
C GLY A 18 -14.34 2.23 8.40
N ASP A 19 -13.34 1.80 9.18
CA ASP A 19 -11.94 2.18 8.97
C ASP A 19 -11.37 1.51 7.72
N MET A 20 -11.75 0.25 7.50
CA MET A 20 -11.43 -0.46 6.27
C MET A 20 -12.20 0.10 5.07
N ALA A 21 -13.44 0.54 5.28
CA ALA A 21 -14.24 1.20 4.25
C ALA A 21 -13.58 2.48 3.73
N GLU A 22 -12.97 3.28 4.60
CA GLU A 22 -12.24 4.51 4.20
C GLU A 22 -11.16 4.22 3.15
N ILE A 23 -10.44 3.11 3.31
CA ILE A 23 -9.41 2.66 2.35
C ILE A 23 -10.07 2.21 1.03
N ALA A 24 -11.08 1.34 1.09
CA ALA A 24 -11.78 0.88 -0.12
C ALA A 24 -12.37 2.05 -0.94
N LEU A 25 -12.96 3.02 -0.25
CA LEU A 25 -13.53 4.22 -0.86
C LEU A 25 -12.45 5.11 -1.48
N ALA A 26 -11.32 5.32 -0.79
CA ALA A 26 -10.22 6.16 -1.29
C ALA A 26 -9.62 5.59 -2.58
N LEU A 27 -9.34 4.29 -2.56
CA LEU A 27 -8.76 3.58 -3.69
C LEU A 27 -9.76 3.49 -4.85
N ARG A 28 -11.06 3.32 -4.57
CA ARG A 28 -12.07 3.32 -5.63
C ARG A 28 -12.24 4.68 -6.30
N ASP A 29 -12.18 5.76 -5.53
CA ASP A 29 -12.22 7.12 -6.05
C ASP A 29 -11.02 7.40 -6.98
N ASN A 30 -9.82 6.98 -6.57
CA ASN A 30 -8.62 7.03 -7.42
C ASN A 30 -8.78 6.20 -8.70
N ALA A 31 -9.27 4.95 -8.59
CA ALA A 31 -9.49 4.07 -9.73
C ALA A 31 -10.53 4.63 -10.72
N SER A 32 -11.58 5.30 -10.22
CA SER A 32 -12.61 5.87 -11.10
C SER A 32 -12.03 6.91 -12.06
N ARG A 33 -10.98 7.65 -11.65
CA ARG A 33 -10.26 8.60 -12.51
C ARG A 33 -9.23 7.96 -13.45
N ASN A 34 -8.87 6.69 -13.24
CA ASN A 34 -7.86 5.98 -14.02
C ASN A 34 -8.53 5.16 -15.14
N PRO A 35 -8.41 5.55 -16.42
CA PRO A 35 -9.04 4.82 -17.53
C PRO A 35 -8.46 3.41 -17.76
N ARG A 36 -7.35 3.04 -17.08
CA ARG A 36 -6.78 1.70 -17.12
C ARG A 36 -7.32 0.78 -16.01
N ALA A 37 -8.00 1.33 -15.02
CA ALA A 37 -8.50 0.55 -13.89
C ALA A 37 -9.68 -0.34 -14.31
N VAL A 38 -9.72 -1.57 -13.80
CA VAL A 38 -10.88 -2.47 -13.94
C VAL A 38 -12.15 -1.83 -13.36
N MET A 39 -12.00 -1.00 -12.33
CA MET A 39 -13.10 -0.24 -11.71
C MET A 39 -13.17 1.23 -12.17
N HIS A 40 -12.67 1.54 -13.37
CA HIS A 40 -12.86 2.86 -13.99
C HIS A 40 -14.35 3.25 -14.06
N ASP A 41 -14.67 4.52 -13.80
CA ASP A 41 -16.02 5.08 -13.74
C ASP A 41 -17.01 4.35 -12.80
N ARG A 42 -16.51 3.65 -11.77
CA ARG A 42 -17.34 2.90 -10.80
C ARG A 42 -17.10 3.35 -9.37
N LEU A 43 -17.73 4.45 -8.96
CA LEU A 43 -17.67 4.91 -7.57
C LEU A 43 -18.21 3.85 -6.59
N LEU A 44 -17.63 3.83 -5.38
CA LEU A 44 -18.11 3.03 -4.26
C LEU A 44 -18.67 4.00 -3.22
N THR A 45 -19.87 3.72 -2.70
CA THR A 45 -20.45 4.45 -1.56
C THR A 45 -20.33 3.63 -0.29
N LEU A 46 -20.34 4.30 0.86
CA LEU A 46 -20.30 3.64 2.17
C LEU A 46 -21.49 2.67 2.36
N GLU A 47 -22.67 3.06 1.88
CA GLU A 47 -23.87 2.21 1.87
C GLU A 47 -23.63 0.93 1.04
N THR A 48 -23.09 1.07 -0.18
CA THR A 48 -22.79 -0.08 -1.03
C THR A 48 -21.73 -0.98 -0.41
N TYR A 49 -20.75 -0.40 0.30
CA TYR A 49 -19.75 -1.15 1.04
C TYR A 49 -20.39 -2.01 2.15
N PHE A 50 -21.23 -1.42 3.01
CA PHE A 50 -21.87 -2.15 4.11
C PHE A 50 -22.97 -3.11 3.65
N ALA A 51 -23.61 -2.85 2.52
CA ALA A 51 -24.55 -3.77 1.87
C ALA A 51 -23.84 -4.97 1.22
N SER A 52 -22.54 -4.87 0.95
CA SER A 52 -21.79 -5.96 0.34
C SER A 52 -21.65 -7.15 1.28
N ARG A 53 -21.63 -8.36 0.69
CA ARG A 53 -21.53 -9.61 1.45
C ARG A 53 -20.23 -9.66 2.25
N MET A 54 -20.32 -10.22 3.46
CA MET A 54 -19.13 -10.62 4.21
C MET A 54 -18.45 -11.80 3.52
N ILE A 55 -17.13 -11.78 3.42
CA ILE A 55 -16.33 -12.87 2.87
C ILE A 55 -15.76 -13.70 4.02
N ALA A 56 -15.10 -13.03 4.96
CA ALA A 56 -14.58 -13.61 6.18
C ALA A 56 -14.43 -12.50 7.21
N GLU A 57 -15.19 -12.54 8.30
CA GLU A 57 -15.20 -11.48 9.32
C GLU A 57 -13.77 -11.04 9.70
N PRO A 58 -13.45 -9.72 9.68
CA PRO A 58 -14.32 -8.58 9.40
C PRO A 58 -14.41 -8.16 7.93
N LEU A 59 -13.75 -8.87 7.02
CA LEU A 59 -13.59 -8.52 5.61
C LEU A 59 -14.89 -8.76 4.81
N ARG A 60 -15.33 -7.72 4.13
CA ARG A 60 -16.41 -7.69 3.13
C ARG A 60 -15.86 -7.81 1.72
N LEU A 61 -16.77 -7.93 0.75
CA LEU A 61 -16.40 -8.08 -0.66
C LEU A 61 -15.44 -7.00 -1.14
N TYR A 62 -15.68 -5.74 -0.78
CA TYR A 62 -14.85 -4.61 -1.20
C TYR A 62 -13.60 -4.38 -0.33
N ASP A 63 -13.38 -5.22 0.68
CA ASP A 63 -12.10 -5.30 1.38
C ASP A 63 -11.11 -6.24 0.69
N CYS A 64 -11.55 -6.98 -0.34
CA CYS A 64 -10.75 -7.97 -1.04
C CYS A 64 -10.46 -7.49 -2.47
N CYS A 65 -9.22 -7.64 -2.92
CA CYS A 65 -8.88 -7.30 -4.31
C CYS A 65 -9.54 -8.25 -5.32
N MET A 66 -9.59 -7.82 -6.57
CA MET A 66 -10.06 -8.66 -7.68
C MET A 66 -8.89 -9.44 -8.26
N GLU A 67 -9.10 -10.70 -8.61
CA GLU A 67 -8.19 -11.40 -9.52
C GLU A 67 -8.25 -10.73 -10.91
N SER A 68 -7.10 -10.53 -11.54
CA SER A 68 -6.99 -9.71 -12.75
C SER A 68 -6.05 -10.33 -13.78
N ASP A 69 -6.46 -10.33 -15.04
CA ASP A 69 -5.56 -10.59 -16.17
C ASP A 69 -4.91 -9.27 -16.59
N GLY A 70 -3.58 -9.19 -16.45
CA GLY A 70 -2.84 -7.98 -16.77
C GLY A 70 -1.33 -8.20 -16.77
N ALA A 71 -0.60 -7.23 -17.32
CA ALA A 71 0.86 -7.28 -17.36
C ALA A 71 1.44 -5.90 -17.02
N CYS A 72 2.53 -5.91 -16.26
CA CYS A 72 3.36 -4.75 -15.96
C CYS A 72 4.81 -5.11 -16.24
N ALA A 73 5.59 -4.13 -16.69
CA ALA A 73 7.02 -4.27 -16.90
C ALA A 73 7.72 -2.97 -16.50
N VAL A 74 8.92 -3.11 -15.94
CA VAL A 74 9.79 -1.99 -15.60
C VAL A 74 11.17 -2.25 -16.19
N LEU A 75 11.80 -1.19 -16.72
CA LEU A 75 13.18 -1.23 -17.20
C LEU A 75 14.07 -0.59 -16.14
N VAL A 76 15.04 -1.36 -15.63
CA VAL A 76 16.03 -0.88 -14.66
C VAL A 76 17.39 -0.82 -15.34
N THR A 77 18.10 0.29 -15.15
CA THR A 77 19.44 0.50 -15.71
C THR A 77 20.24 1.42 -14.79
N SER A 78 21.52 1.69 -15.13
CA SER A 78 22.33 2.64 -14.37
C SER A 78 21.78 4.06 -14.52
N ALA A 79 21.99 4.90 -13.50
CA ALA A 79 21.62 6.31 -13.57
C ALA A 79 22.30 7.04 -14.75
N GLU A 80 23.50 6.61 -15.15
CA GLU A 80 24.18 7.10 -16.34
C GLU A 80 23.42 6.78 -17.62
N ARG A 81 23.08 5.51 -17.83
CA ARG A 81 22.36 5.09 -19.03
C ARG A 81 20.96 5.69 -19.10
N ALA A 82 20.30 5.86 -17.95
CA ALA A 82 18.96 6.41 -17.89
C ALA A 82 18.85 7.85 -18.42
N ARG A 83 19.93 8.65 -18.34
CA ARG A 83 19.98 10.02 -18.88
C ARG A 83 19.89 10.07 -20.41
N ASP A 84 20.32 9.01 -21.09
CA ASP A 84 20.31 8.92 -22.55
C ASP A 84 19.01 8.32 -23.11
N LEU A 85 18.07 7.93 -22.23
CA LEU A 85 16.80 7.34 -22.65
C LEU A 85 15.72 8.42 -22.85
N ALA A 86 14.71 8.09 -23.65
CA ALA A 86 13.66 9.03 -24.04
C ALA A 86 12.70 9.46 -22.90
N CYS A 87 12.73 8.78 -21.76
CA CYS A 87 11.79 9.01 -20.66
C CYS A 87 12.51 9.63 -19.46
N ARG A 88 11.81 10.50 -18.72
CA ARG A 88 12.36 11.09 -17.50
C ARG A 88 12.73 9.99 -16.50
N PRO A 89 13.98 9.90 -16.03
CA PRO A 89 14.39 8.84 -15.12
C PRO A 89 13.74 9.00 -13.75
N VAL A 90 13.44 7.85 -13.12
CA VAL A 90 13.05 7.75 -11.71
C VAL A 90 14.14 6.94 -11.01
N GLN A 91 14.68 7.49 -9.93
CA GLN A 91 15.76 6.86 -9.19
C GLN A 91 15.21 5.83 -8.20
N VAL A 92 15.91 4.72 -8.03
CA VAL A 92 15.71 3.84 -6.87
C VAL A 92 16.61 4.37 -5.77
N LEU A 93 16.04 5.06 -4.79
CA LEU A 93 16.79 5.63 -3.66
C LEU A 93 17.22 4.54 -2.68
N ALA A 94 16.33 3.59 -2.42
CA ALA A 94 16.60 2.38 -1.68
C ALA A 94 15.62 1.28 -2.10
N ALA A 95 16.04 0.02 -1.98
CA ALA A 95 15.18 -1.14 -2.07
C ALA A 95 15.73 -2.24 -1.16
N THR A 96 14.85 -2.88 -0.39
CA THR A 96 15.21 -4.01 0.47
C THR A 96 14.08 -5.04 0.47
N GLY A 97 14.40 -6.27 0.85
CA GLY A 97 13.43 -7.36 0.93
C GLY A 97 13.94 -8.53 1.77
N TYR A 98 13.17 -8.87 2.79
CA TYR A 98 13.38 -10.00 3.69
C TYR A 98 12.10 -10.26 4.50
N GLY A 99 12.09 -11.37 5.23
CA GLY A 99 11.12 -11.61 6.31
C GLY A 99 11.73 -11.18 7.64
N GLU A 100 10.99 -10.43 8.46
CA GLU A 100 11.38 -10.19 9.86
C GLU A 100 11.57 -11.55 10.56
N ALA A 101 12.66 -11.71 11.31
CA ALA A 101 13.18 -13.02 11.72
C ALA A 101 12.17 -13.90 12.48
N ASP A 102 11.19 -13.27 13.13
CA ASP A 102 10.12 -13.92 13.90
C ASP A 102 8.73 -13.77 13.26
N TRP A 103 8.66 -13.18 12.06
CA TRP A 103 7.43 -13.01 11.31
C TRP A 103 7.25 -14.18 10.32
N GLY A 104 6.29 -15.07 10.61
CA GLY A 104 5.77 -16.04 9.65
C GLY A 104 6.56 -17.35 9.43
N VAL A 105 7.42 -17.79 10.35
CA VAL A 105 8.13 -19.09 10.21
C VAL A 105 7.41 -20.23 10.96
N GLY A 106 6.76 -21.13 10.20
CA GLY A 106 6.27 -22.43 10.72
C GLY A 106 5.13 -23.08 9.92
N PRO A 107 4.80 -24.36 10.16
CA PRO A 107 3.73 -25.10 9.47
C PRO A 107 2.32 -24.54 9.70
N MET A 108 2.15 -23.63 10.67
CA MET A 108 0.91 -22.87 10.92
C MET A 108 0.99 -21.40 10.46
N GLY A 109 2.05 -21.01 9.75
CA GLY A 109 2.28 -19.64 9.29
C GLY A 109 2.35 -18.61 10.44
N SER A 110 1.76 -17.44 10.22
CA SER A 110 1.72 -16.32 11.17
C SER A 110 0.91 -16.59 12.46
N HIS A 111 0.23 -17.74 12.59
CA HIS A 111 -0.67 -18.02 13.71
C HIS A 111 0.00 -18.47 15.01
N ASN A 112 1.30 -18.77 14.99
CA ASN A 112 2.10 -19.04 16.18
C ASN A 112 3.03 -17.88 16.56
N MET A 113 2.79 -16.67 16.04
CA MET A 113 3.64 -15.52 16.33
C MET A 113 3.45 -15.01 17.77
N PRO A 114 4.49 -14.40 18.36
CA PRO A 114 4.35 -13.69 19.62
C PRO A 114 3.21 -12.68 19.56
N LEU A 115 2.42 -12.58 20.64
CA LEU A 115 1.23 -11.70 20.69
C LEU A 115 1.56 -10.23 20.35
N GLY A 116 2.75 -9.75 20.70
CA GLY A 116 3.20 -8.39 20.39
C GLY A 116 3.50 -8.12 18.90
N ARG A 117 3.60 -9.17 18.08
CA ARG A 117 3.86 -9.10 16.63
C ARG A 117 2.66 -9.56 15.79
N TYR A 118 1.72 -10.28 16.39
CA TYR A 118 0.59 -10.87 15.67
C TYR A 118 -0.33 -9.84 15.00
N THR A 119 -0.38 -8.61 15.52
CA THR A 119 -1.16 -7.50 15.00
C THR A 119 -0.34 -6.52 14.17
N THR A 120 0.83 -6.91 13.65
CA THR A 120 1.64 -6.09 12.74
C THR A 120 1.71 -6.71 11.36
N GLY A 121 2.13 -5.91 10.38
CA GLY A 121 2.33 -6.36 9.00
C GLY A 121 3.66 -7.08 8.78
N GLY A 122 4.55 -7.10 9.79
CA GLY A 122 5.87 -7.72 9.69
C GLY A 122 6.88 -6.92 8.88
N GLN A 123 6.65 -5.61 8.73
CA GLN A 123 7.42 -4.77 7.83
C GLN A 123 8.19 -3.65 8.55
N SER A 124 8.08 -3.50 9.87
CA SER A 124 8.68 -2.35 10.56
C SER A 124 10.22 -2.38 10.60
N GLU A 125 10.83 -3.57 10.70
CA GLU A 125 12.30 -3.71 10.58
C GLU A 125 12.77 -3.36 9.17
N LEU A 126 12.07 -3.90 8.16
CA LEU A 126 12.30 -3.63 6.75
C LEU A 126 12.16 -2.14 6.43
N ALA A 127 11.14 -1.48 6.96
CA ALA A 127 10.91 -0.04 6.77
C ALA A 127 12.06 0.78 7.39
N ARG A 128 12.50 0.44 8.61
CA ARG A 128 13.62 1.13 9.27
C ARG A 128 14.90 1.04 8.45
N GLU A 129 15.21 -0.14 7.91
CA GLU A 129 16.38 -0.33 7.04
C GLU A 129 16.24 0.45 5.73
N LEU A 130 15.07 0.38 5.09
CA LEU A 130 14.79 1.09 3.85
C LEU A 130 15.03 2.61 4.00
N TYR A 131 14.49 3.20 5.06
CA TYR A 131 14.69 4.62 5.38
C TYR A 131 16.16 4.94 5.68
N ALA A 132 16.86 4.08 6.43
CA ALA A 132 18.28 4.27 6.73
C ALA A 132 19.16 4.22 5.47
N LEU A 133 18.89 3.29 4.54
CA LEU A 133 19.59 3.17 3.26
C LEU A 133 19.40 4.41 2.38
N ALA A 134 18.21 5.00 2.38
CA ALA A 134 17.91 6.21 1.64
C ALA A 134 18.37 7.50 2.34
N GLY A 135 18.68 7.45 3.65
CA GLY A 135 18.90 8.64 4.47
C GLY A 135 17.64 9.49 4.63
N LEU A 136 16.46 8.85 4.63
CA LEU A 136 15.15 9.50 4.69
C LEU A 136 14.36 9.03 5.93
N SER A 137 13.18 9.59 6.11
CA SER A 137 12.21 9.24 7.15
C SER A 137 10.79 9.13 6.55
N PRO A 138 9.79 8.63 7.31
CA PRO A 138 8.40 8.64 6.85
C PRO A 138 7.88 10.03 6.49
N ALA A 139 8.43 11.09 7.10
CA ALA A 139 8.03 12.48 6.83
C ALA A 139 8.50 13.00 5.47
N ASP A 140 9.46 12.32 4.83
CA ASP A 140 9.99 12.69 3.52
C ASP A 140 9.21 12.05 2.36
N VAL A 141 8.24 11.16 2.65
CA VAL A 141 7.43 10.47 1.63
C VAL A 141 6.24 11.34 1.23
N ASP A 142 6.20 11.74 -0.05
CA ASP A 142 5.12 12.58 -0.59
C ASP A 142 3.88 11.77 -1.01
N VAL A 143 4.09 10.52 -1.42
CA VAL A 143 3.04 9.62 -1.94
C VAL A 143 3.44 8.16 -1.70
N ALA A 144 2.48 7.30 -1.35
CA ALA A 144 2.74 5.88 -1.11
C ALA A 144 1.89 4.96 -1.99
N GLN A 145 2.45 3.85 -2.43
CA GLN A 145 1.75 2.80 -3.17
C GLN A 145 1.88 1.50 -2.37
N PHE A 146 0.95 1.30 -1.45
CA PHE A 146 0.88 0.15 -0.57
C PHE A 146 0.30 -1.07 -1.29
N TYR A 147 0.84 -2.24 -0.99
CA TYR A 147 0.25 -3.50 -1.42
C TYR A 147 -1.06 -3.78 -0.67
N ASP A 148 -2.16 -3.63 -1.39
CA ASP A 148 -3.52 -3.55 -0.87
C ASP A 148 -4.40 -4.73 -1.33
N HIS A 149 -3.86 -5.95 -1.34
CA HIS A 149 -4.69 -7.15 -1.57
C HIS A 149 -5.88 -7.27 -0.61
N PHE A 150 -5.75 -6.72 0.61
CA PHE A 150 -6.86 -6.45 1.52
C PHE A 150 -6.74 -5.07 2.17
N THR A 151 -7.87 -4.39 2.41
CA THR A 151 -7.90 -3.06 3.05
C THR A 151 -7.19 -3.03 4.40
N GLY A 152 -7.49 -3.98 5.29
CA GLY A 152 -6.88 -4.02 6.63
C GLY A 152 -5.35 -4.16 6.62
N MET A 153 -4.75 -4.66 5.54
CA MET A 153 -3.29 -4.74 5.40
C MET A 153 -2.64 -3.38 5.16
N VAL A 154 -3.39 -2.43 4.59
CA VAL A 154 -2.94 -1.04 4.46
C VAL A 154 -2.85 -0.38 5.83
N LEU A 155 -3.77 -0.68 6.76
CA LEU A 155 -3.69 -0.17 8.15
C LEU A 155 -2.39 -0.61 8.82
N LEU A 156 -2.06 -1.90 8.73
CA LEU A 156 -0.82 -2.42 9.32
C LEU A 156 0.42 -1.83 8.66
N ALA A 157 0.39 -1.66 7.33
CA ALA A 157 1.49 -1.03 6.60
C ALA A 157 1.69 0.45 6.99
N LEU A 158 0.62 1.20 7.25
CA LEU A 158 0.74 2.60 7.71
C LEU A 158 1.51 2.69 9.05
N GLU A 159 1.29 1.73 9.94
CA GLU A 159 1.99 1.66 11.24
C GLU A 159 3.42 1.16 11.08
N ASP A 160 3.63 0.08 10.33
CA ASP A 160 4.95 -0.52 10.13
C ASP A 160 5.91 0.44 9.43
N PHE A 161 5.43 1.23 8.47
CA PHE A 161 6.22 2.24 7.77
C PHE A 161 6.28 3.59 8.51
N GLY A 162 5.72 3.67 9.73
CA GLY A 162 5.92 4.80 10.65
C GLY A 162 5.13 6.07 10.32
N PHE A 163 4.03 5.98 9.55
CA PHE A 163 3.17 7.13 9.25
C PHE A 163 2.23 7.49 10.42
N CYS A 164 1.95 6.51 11.27
CA CYS A 164 1.24 6.65 12.54
C CYS A 164 1.80 5.64 13.55
N LYS A 165 1.47 5.77 14.85
CA LYS A 165 1.90 4.77 15.82
C LYS A 165 1.03 3.52 15.74
N ILE A 166 1.52 2.43 16.33
CA ILE A 166 0.77 1.18 16.44
C ILE A 166 -0.58 1.42 17.13
N GLY A 167 -1.66 0.98 16.49
CA GLY A 167 -3.04 1.18 16.93
C GLY A 167 -3.68 2.51 16.51
N GLU A 168 -2.94 3.43 15.89
CA GLU A 168 -3.45 4.75 15.47
C GLU A 168 -3.90 4.77 13.99
N ALA A 169 -3.71 3.70 13.21
CA ALA A 169 -4.11 3.67 11.81
C ALA A 169 -5.62 3.93 11.56
N PRO A 170 -6.56 3.40 12.37
CA PRO A 170 -7.98 3.75 12.26
C PRO A 170 -8.25 5.25 12.28
N ASP A 171 -7.69 5.97 13.25
CA ASP A 171 -7.87 7.41 13.36
C ASP A 171 -7.15 8.15 12.23
N PHE A 172 -6.00 7.64 11.79
CA PHE A 172 -5.27 8.20 10.65
C PHE A 172 -6.11 8.15 9.36
N VAL A 173 -6.79 7.03 9.07
CA VAL A 173 -7.62 6.91 7.85
C VAL A 173 -8.94 7.67 7.97
N ARG A 174 -9.59 7.67 9.14
CA ARG A 174 -10.82 8.44 9.41
C ARG A 174 -10.64 9.93 9.20
N ALA A 175 -9.45 10.46 9.52
CA ALA A 175 -9.11 11.86 9.31
C ALA A 175 -8.93 12.22 7.81
N GLY A 176 -9.06 11.26 6.89
CA GLY A 176 -8.92 11.47 5.45
C GLY A 176 -7.47 11.62 4.98
N ASN A 177 -6.49 11.31 5.83
CA ASN A 177 -5.07 11.51 5.53
C ASN A 177 -4.61 10.74 4.28
N ILE A 178 -5.24 9.60 3.99
CA ILE A 178 -4.87 8.71 2.87
C ILE A 178 -5.50 9.10 1.52
N ARG A 179 -6.44 10.04 1.51
CA ARG A 179 -7.14 10.49 0.30
C ARG A 179 -6.16 11.21 -0.63
N TRP A 180 -6.49 11.34 -1.92
CA TRP A 180 -5.60 12.00 -2.91
C TRP A 180 -5.18 13.43 -2.51
N GLY A 181 -6.06 14.19 -1.85
CA GLY A 181 -5.75 15.52 -1.29
C GLY A 181 -5.34 15.52 0.18
N GLY A 182 -5.12 14.35 0.78
CA GLY A 182 -4.77 14.19 2.18
C GLY A 182 -3.28 14.39 2.47
N LYS A 183 -2.88 14.16 3.72
CA LYS A 183 -1.49 14.29 4.18
C LYS A 183 -0.53 13.29 3.53
N LEU A 184 -1.00 12.07 3.27
CA LEU A 184 -0.23 11.00 2.63
C LEU A 184 -1.13 10.34 1.58
N PRO A 185 -1.23 10.90 0.37
CA PRO A 185 -1.97 10.27 -0.71
C PRO A 185 -1.45 8.86 -0.98
N ILE A 186 -2.35 7.87 -1.02
CA ILE A 186 -1.98 6.48 -1.29
C ILE A 186 -2.65 5.91 -2.54
N ASN A 187 -2.01 4.92 -3.16
CA ASN A 187 -2.57 4.04 -4.19
C ASN A 187 -3.32 4.83 -5.28
N THR A 188 -2.62 5.78 -5.87
CA THR A 188 -3.18 6.87 -6.69
C THR A 188 -3.78 6.41 -8.03
N ALA A 189 -3.42 5.22 -8.49
CA ALA A 189 -4.05 4.57 -9.63
C ALA A 189 -5.28 3.72 -9.26
N GLY A 190 -5.50 3.46 -7.97
CA GLY A 190 -6.56 2.58 -7.46
C GLY A 190 -6.08 1.30 -6.77
N GLY A 191 -4.78 1.03 -6.80
CA GLY A 191 -4.15 -0.12 -6.15
C GLY A 191 -4.63 -1.48 -6.68
N CYS A 192 -4.25 -2.56 -6.00
CA CYS A 192 -4.75 -3.91 -6.25
C CYS A 192 -6.27 -4.01 -6.06
N LEU A 193 -6.86 -3.24 -5.14
CA LEU A 193 -8.31 -3.30 -4.87
C LEU A 193 -9.16 -2.89 -6.07
N SER A 194 -8.72 -1.89 -6.84
CA SER A 194 -9.59 -1.25 -7.84
C SER A 194 -8.93 -0.98 -9.20
N GLU A 195 -7.60 -0.89 -9.30
CA GLU A 195 -6.92 -0.84 -10.60
C GLU A 195 -6.85 -2.24 -11.23
N ALA A 196 -5.96 -3.08 -10.72
CA ALA A 196 -5.76 -4.46 -11.14
C ALA A 196 -4.84 -5.15 -10.13
N TYR A 197 -5.04 -6.44 -9.90
CA TYR A 197 -4.13 -7.24 -9.09
C TYR A 197 -3.03 -7.86 -9.95
N VAL A 198 -2.00 -7.07 -10.27
CA VAL A 198 -0.78 -7.56 -10.96
C VAL A 198 0.34 -7.77 -9.94
N HIS A 199 -0.03 -8.40 -8.82
CA HIS A 199 0.84 -8.74 -7.69
C HIS A 199 1.73 -7.57 -7.23
N GLY A 200 1.16 -6.35 -7.19
CA GLY A 200 1.84 -5.14 -6.71
C GLY A 200 2.79 -4.48 -7.70
N LEU A 201 3.06 -5.09 -8.87
CA LEU A 201 3.94 -4.46 -9.86
C LEU A 201 3.30 -3.22 -10.50
N ASN A 202 1.97 -3.18 -10.61
CA ASN A 202 1.23 -2.00 -11.04
C ASN A 202 1.40 -0.81 -10.07
N ASN A 203 1.51 -1.06 -8.76
CA ASN A 203 1.82 -0.03 -7.76
C ASN A 203 3.22 0.58 -8.00
N LEU A 204 4.21 -0.23 -8.36
CA LEU A 204 5.54 0.27 -8.74
C LEU A 204 5.48 1.15 -10.00
N VAL A 205 4.74 0.71 -11.02
CA VAL A 205 4.54 1.48 -12.25
C VAL A 205 3.84 2.81 -11.95
N GLU A 206 2.85 2.83 -11.06
CA GLU A 206 2.17 4.05 -10.64
C GLU A 206 3.10 4.99 -9.86
N GLY A 207 3.96 4.46 -8.97
CA GLY A 207 4.99 5.25 -8.31
C GLY A 207 5.93 5.94 -9.31
N VAL A 208 6.31 5.25 -10.40
CA VAL A 208 7.07 5.85 -11.50
C VAL A 208 6.27 6.95 -12.22
N ARG A 209 4.98 6.73 -12.50
CA ARG A 209 4.11 7.76 -13.14
C ARG A 209 3.96 9.00 -12.26
N GLN A 210 3.75 8.82 -10.95
CA GLN A 210 3.68 9.93 -9.98
C GLN A 210 4.91 10.82 -10.05
N LEU A 211 6.10 10.21 -10.00
CA LEU A 211 7.37 10.95 -10.01
C LEU A 211 7.71 11.56 -11.38
N ARG A 212 7.02 11.13 -12.43
CA ARG A 212 7.11 11.73 -13.78
C ARG A 212 6.10 12.84 -14.03
N GLY A 213 5.05 12.95 -13.23
CA GLY A 213 3.93 13.86 -13.52
C GLY A 213 2.88 13.26 -14.46
N GLU A 214 2.79 11.93 -14.55
CA GLU A 214 1.97 11.19 -15.51
C GLU A 214 0.78 10.45 -14.87
N SER A 215 0.56 10.62 -13.56
CA SER A 215 -0.56 9.98 -12.88
C SER A 215 -1.90 10.68 -13.18
N THR A 216 -2.97 9.91 -13.23
CA THR A 216 -4.35 10.43 -13.32
C THR A 216 -4.83 11.04 -12.01
N SER A 217 -4.23 10.65 -10.88
CA SER A 217 -4.41 11.27 -9.57
C SER A 217 -3.06 11.86 -9.11
N GLN A 218 -2.53 12.81 -9.88
CA GLN A 218 -1.20 13.37 -9.67
C GLN A 218 -1.08 14.11 -8.33
N VAL A 219 -0.09 13.72 -7.51
CA VAL A 219 0.26 14.46 -6.29
C VAL A 219 1.15 15.66 -6.67
N PRO A 220 0.81 16.89 -6.26
CA PRO A 220 1.62 18.07 -6.60
C PRO A 220 3.04 17.97 -6.03
N ASN A 221 4.03 18.21 -6.88
CA ASN A 221 5.45 18.27 -6.50
C ASN A 221 6.00 17.01 -5.81
N ALA A 222 5.42 15.83 -6.03
CA ALA A 222 5.94 14.58 -5.47
C ALA A 222 7.39 14.32 -5.90
N ARG A 223 8.28 14.10 -4.92
CA ARG A 223 9.71 13.84 -5.09
C ARG A 223 10.10 12.46 -4.58
N VAL A 224 9.42 11.96 -3.54
CA VAL A 224 9.69 10.64 -2.96
C VAL A 224 8.40 9.83 -2.97
N CYS A 225 8.47 8.64 -3.55
CA CYS A 225 7.38 7.68 -3.53
C CYS A 225 7.79 6.39 -2.83
N LEU A 226 7.04 5.99 -1.80
CA LEU A 226 7.18 4.66 -1.19
C LEU A 226 6.35 3.65 -2.00
N VAL A 227 6.92 2.48 -2.29
CA VAL A 227 6.20 1.35 -2.87
C VAL A 227 6.45 0.12 -2.00
N THR A 228 5.39 -0.55 -1.57
CA THR A 228 5.51 -1.71 -0.67
C THR A 228 5.06 -3.01 -1.34
N GLY A 229 5.68 -4.11 -0.93
CA GLY A 229 5.19 -5.47 -1.13
C GLY A 229 4.14 -5.84 -0.07
N GLY A 230 3.70 -7.11 -0.14
CA GLY A 230 2.60 -7.63 0.68
C GLY A 230 2.85 -7.51 2.17
N SER A 231 1.98 -6.76 2.87
CA SER A 231 1.91 -6.77 4.32
C SER A 231 1.27 -8.06 4.82
N ALA A 232 1.71 -8.51 5.99
CA ALA A 232 1.38 -9.81 6.56
C ALA A 232 1.65 -11.00 5.63
N ILE A 233 2.73 -10.92 4.84
CA ILE A 233 3.29 -11.99 4.01
C ILE A 233 4.82 -11.94 4.15
N SER A 234 5.48 -13.11 4.23
CA SER A 234 6.94 -13.20 4.30
C SER A 234 7.47 -14.18 3.24
N PRO A 235 8.53 -13.82 2.50
CA PRO A 235 9.24 -12.54 2.58
C PRO A 235 8.42 -11.36 2.02
N SER A 236 8.73 -10.15 2.49
CA SER A 236 8.21 -8.89 1.93
C SER A 236 9.34 -8.07 1.31
N SER A 237 8.99 -7.04 0.54
CA SER A 237 9.93 -6.07 -0.03
C SER A 237 9.34 -4.66 0.00
N ALA A 238 10.19 -3.65 -0.14
CA ALA A 238 9.76 -2.28 -0.39
C ALA A 238 10.86 -1.49 -1.10
N ALA A 239 10.47 -0.39 -1.74
CA ALA A 239 11.38 0.53 -2.41
C ALA A 239 10.96 1.98 -2.14
N LEU A 240 11.96 2.85 -2.02
CA LEU A 240 11.81 4.30 -2.10
C LEU A 240 12.28 4.75 -3.48
N LEU A 241 11.38 5.38 -4.22
CA LEU A 241 11.64 5.96 -5.52
C LEU A 241 11.81 7.47 -5.38
N GLY A 242 12.71 8.04 -6.18
CA GLY A 242 13.00 9.48 -6.20
C GLY A 242 12.77 10.07 -7.59
N SER A 243 12.20 11.28 -7.66
CA SER A 243 12.16 12.04 -8.91
C SER A 243 13.59 12.28 -9.40
N GLY A 244 13.91 11.90 -10.64
CA GLY A 244 15.21 12.20 -11.22
C GLY A 244 15.47 13.72 -11.24
N ALA A 245 16.71 14.09 -10.89
CA ALA A 245 17.25 15.44 -11.09
C ALA A 245 17.22 15.82 -12.58
#